data_AF-X6HS01-F1
#
_entry.id   AF-X6HS01-F1
#
_cell.length_a   1.000
_cell.length_b   1.000
_cell.length_c   1.000
_cell.angle_alpha   90.00
_cell.angle_beta   90.00
_cell.angle_gamma   90.00
#
_symmetry.space_group_name_H-M   'P 1'
#
loop_
_entity.id
_entity.type
_entity.pdbx_description
1 polymer ?
#
loop_
_entity_poly.entity_id
_entity_poly.type
_entity_poly.pdbx_seq_one_letter_code
_entity_poly.pdbx_strand_id
1 'polypeptide(L)' 'MVRAIAHRVVLLDAGRIAESGDARNVIDAPQSAIGKALVAAAPRLNKSSRQVP' A
#
# COMPACT_ATOMS: atom_id res chain seq x y z
N MET A 1 3.78 4.45 3.46
CA MET A 1 4.56 5.52 2.78
C MET A 1 4.01 5.83 1.40
N VAL A 2 3.72 4.84 0.55
CA VAL A 2 3.18 5.06 -0.82
C VAL A 2 1.96 6.00 -0.84
N ARG A 3 0.92 5.78 -0.01
CA ARG A 3 -0.25 6.67 0.08
C ARG A 3 0.03 8.12 0.53
N ALA A 4 1.21 8.39 1.08
CA ALA A 4 1.60 9.72 1.57
C ALA A 4 2.33 10.54 0.51
N ILE A 5 2.88 9.88 -0.52
CA ILE A 5 3.70 10.52 -1.56
C ILE A 5 3.06 10.46 -2.95
N ALA A 6 2.13 9.53 -3.17
CA ALA A 6 1.46 9.32 -4.46
C ALA A 6 -0.04 9.62 -4.36
N HIS A 7 -0.57 10.28 -5.38
CA HIS A 7 -2.02 10.47 -5.55
C HIS A 7 -2.67 9.23 -6.17
N ARG A 8 -2.02 8.62 -7.17
CA ARG A 8 -2.50 7.44 -7.90
C ARG A 8 -1.46 6.33 -7.91
N VAL A 9 -1.93 5.08 -7.92
CA VAL A 9 -1.10 3.87 -7.95
C VAL A 9 -1.67 2.88 -8.96
N VAL A 10 -0.77 2.13 -9.60
CA VAL A 10 -1.09 0.98 -10.44
C VAL A 10 -0.35 -0.22 -9.84
N LEU A 11 -1.07 -1.32 -9.63
CA LEU A 11 -0.52 -2.61 -9.27
C LEU A 11 -0.39 -3.46 -10.54
N LEU A 12 0.80 -4.00 -10.74
CA LEU A 12 1.09 -4.92 -11.83
C LEU A 12 1.24 -6.34 -11.29
N ASP A 13 0.69 -7.29 -12.03
CA ASP A 13 0.91 -8.72 -11.83
C ASP A 13 1.22 -9.36 -13.17
N ALA A 14 2.35 -10.08 -13.24
CA ALA A 14 2.86 -10.70 -14.47
C ALA A 14 2.82 -9.78 -15.72
N GLY A 15 3.16 -8.49 -15.55
CA GLY A 15 3.19 -7.50 -16.63
C GLY A 15 1.80 -6.97 -17.05
N ARG A 16 0.74 -7.29 -16.32
CA ARG A 16 -0.62 -6.77 -16.56
C ARG A 16 -1.08 -5.88 -15.40
N ILE A 17 -1.90 -4.89 -15.71
CA ILE A 17 -2.55 -4.07 -14.68
C ILE A 17 -3.57 -4.94 -13.95
N ALA A 18 -3.33 -5.19 -12.67
CA ALA A 18 -4.22 -5.92 -11.79
C ALA A 18 -5.18 -4.99 -11.04
N GLU A 19 -4.73 -3.77 -10.73
CA GLU A 19 -5.53 -2.76 -10.02
C GLU A 19 -4.96 -1.36 -10.26
N SER A 20 -5.82 -0.34 -10.32
CA SER A 20 -5.36 1.05 -10.42
C SER A 20 -6.38 2.00 -9.81
N GLY A 21 -5.90 3.06 -9.15
CA GLY A 21 -6.79 4.01 -8.51
C GLY A 21 -6.06 5.01 -7.61
N ASP A 22 -6.82 5.73 -6.79
CA ASP A 22 -6.26 6.57 -5.73
C ASP A 22 -5.42 5.72 -4.78
N ALA A 23 -4.25 6.25 -4.41
CA ALA A 23 -3.30 5.53 -3.57
C ALA A 23 -3.92 5.09 -2.23
N ARG A 24 -4.77 5.93 -1.65
CA ARG A 24 -5.51 5.61 -0.42
C ARG A 24 -6.43 4.41 -0.62
N ASN A 25 -7.24 4.40 -1.67
CA ASN A 25 -8.20 3.33 -1.91
C ASN A 25 -7.51 2.00 -2.23
N VAL A 26 -6.51 2.02 -3.13
CA VAL A 26 -5.78 0.81 -3.52
C VAL A 26 -5.01 0.19 -2.36
N ILE A 27 -4.54 1.00 -1.40
CA ILE A 27 -3.75 0.51 -0.25
C ILE A 27 -4.62 0.17 0.95
N ASP A 28 -5.62 1.00 1.26
CA ASP A 28 -6.45 0.84 2.46
C ASP A 28 -7.60 -0.16 2.21
N ALA A 29 -8.03 -0.32 0.95
CA ALA A 29 -9.08 -1.25 0.54
C ALA A 29 -8.75 -1.94 -0.82
N PRO A 30 -7.64 -2.72 -0.90
CA PRO A 30 -7.25 -3.40 -2.14
C PRO A 30 -8.33 -4.37 -2.60
N GLN A 31 -8.67 -4.35 -3.89
CA GLN A 31 -9.70 -5.23 -4.46
C GLN A 31 -9.10 -6.50 -5.09
N SER A 32 -7.95 -6.36 -5.74
CA SER A 32 -7.24 -7.47 -6.40
C SER A 32 -6.59 -8.43 -5.41
N ALA A 33 -6.39 -9.67 -5.84
CA ALA A 33 -5.69 -10.68 -5.05
C ALA A 33 -4.25 -10.25 -4.72
N ILE A 34 -3.52 -9.74 -5.73
CA ILE A 34 -2.15 -9.25 -5.55
C ILE A 34 -2.10 -8.02 -4.64
N GLY A 35 -3.07 -7.09 -4.73
CA GLY A 35 -3.15 -5.93 -3.85
C GLY A 35 -3.33 -6.32 -2.39
N LYS A 36 -4.23 -7.27 -2.12
CA LYS A 36 -4.43 -7.83 -0.77
C LYS A 36 -3.16 -8.49 -0.24
N ALA A 37 -2.49 -9.28 -1.07
CA ALA A 37 -1.23 -9.94 -0.70
C ALA A 37 -0.12 -8.93 -0.38
N LEU A 38 0.07 -7.91 -1.23
CA LEU A 38 1.08 -6.86 -1.03
C LEU A 38 0.82 -6.03 0.22
N VAL A 39 -0.44 -5.64 0.46
CA VAL A 39 -0.81 -4.89 1.67
C VAL A 39 -0.61 -5.72 2.93
N ALA A 40 -0.95 -7.02 2.90
CA ALA A 40 -0.71 -7.93 4.01
C ALA A 40 0.78 -8.15 4.30
N ALA A 41 1.62 -8.18 3.26
CA ALA A 41 3.07 -8.31 3.38
C ALA A 41 3.78 -7.01 3.78
N ALA A 42 3.10 -5.85 3.69
CA ALA A 42 3.73 -4.56 3.92
C ALA A 42 4.18 -4.41 5.38
N PRO A 43 5.43 -3.99 5.64
CA PRO A 43 5.92 -3.77 6.98
C PRO A 43 5.15 -2.64 7.66
N ARG A 44 4.65 -2.91 8.87
CA ARG A 44 4.06 -1.89 9.73
C ARG A 44 5.21 -1.12 10.38
N LEU A 45 5.35 0.16 10.05
CA LEU A 45 6.23 1.04 10.79
C LEU A 45 5.68 1.15 12.21
N ASN A 46 6.29 0.41 13.13
CA ASN A 46 6.09 0.62 14.55
C ASN A 46 6.63 2.01 14.88
N LYS A 47 5.77 2.89 15.40
CA LYS A 47 6.27 4.09 16.06
C LYS A 47 6.85 3.64 17.41
N SER A 48 8.06 3.11 17.42
CA SER A 48 8.80 3.01 18.68
C SER A 48 8.94 4.44 19.20
N SER A 49 8.40 4.64 20.38
CA SER A 49 8.32 5.88 21.12
C SER A 49 9.71 6.49 21.26
N ARG A 50 9.87 7.71 20.75
CA ARG A 50 10.86 8.63 21.31
C ARG A 50 10.27 9.16 22.62
N GLN A 51 10.29 8.33 23.66
CA GLN A 51 10.15 8.80 25.03
C GLN A 51 11.49 9.42 25.39
N VAL A 52 11.54 10.76 25.30
CA VAL A 52 12.66 11.56 25.78
C VAL A 52 12.47 11.73 27.30
N PRO A 53 13.51 11.52 28.12
CA PRO A 53 13.42 11.68 29.58
C PRO A 53 13.06 13.10 30.00
#